data_AF-A0A7W1UHT2-F1
#
_entry.id   AF-A0A7W1UHT2-F1
#
_cell.length_a   1.000
_cell.length_b   1.000
_cell.length_c   1.000
_cell.angle_alpha   90.00
_cell.angle_beta   90.00
_cell.angle_gamma   90.00
#
_symmetry.space_group_name_H-M   'P 1'
#
loop_
_entity.id
_entity.type
_entity.pdbx_description
1 polymer ?
#
loop_
_entity_poly.entity_id
_entity_poly.type
_entity_poly.pdbx_seq_one_letter_code
_entity_poly.pdbx_strand_id
1 'polypeptide(L)'
;MCHSIGPSESSRCPDLNGIGAKLAPEFIYESLTQPQAYIYLDFRHEGIPKEYPAQTPHIDQDPIGLSKQEIYSVIAFLQKMSGEPISIKVEDIMESAQETANSLKVASVSSGLKSQMQNLADR
;
A
#
# COMPACT_ATOMS: atom_id res chain seq x y z
N MET A 1 -5.34 0.09 17.12
CA MET A 1 -4.07 -0.32 16.51
C MET A 1 -4.20 -1.80 16.13
N CYS A 2 -4.03 -2.15 14.86
CA CYS A 2 -4.29 -3.52 14.37
C CYS A 2 -3.08 -4.44 14.51
N HIS A 3 -1.88 -3.95 14.25
CA HIS A 3 -0.64 -4.71 14.31
C HIS A 3 0.34 -4.13 15.32
N SER A 4 1.30 -4.97 15.71
CA SER A 4 2.49 -4.60 16.46
C SER A 4 3.74 -5.07 15.71
N ILE A 5 4.90 -4.62 16.16
CA ILE A 5 6.21 -5.13 15.74
C ILE A 5 6.93 -5.56 17.02
N GLY A 6 7.04 -6.86 17.27
CA GLY A 6 7.72 -7.42 18.44
C GLY A 6 6.76 -8.05 19.46
N PRO A 7 7.11 -8.12 20.76
CA PRO A 7 6.56 -9.11 21.71
C PRO A 7 5.06 -8.96 22.04
N SER A 8 4.38 -7.96 21.47
CA SER A 8 2.97 -7.68 21.71
C SER A 8 2.12 -8.18 20.55
N GLU A 9 1.82 -9.48 20.46
CA GLU A 9 0.90 -9.99 19.44
C GLU A 9 -0.57 -9.63 19.75
N SER A 10 -1.31 -9.22 18.72
CA SER A 10 -2.76 -9.08 18.77
C SER A 10 -3.41 -10.45 18.54
N SER A 11 -4.48 -10.78 19.27
CA SER A 11 -5.27 -11.99 18.98
C SER A 11 -6.01 -11.91 17.65
N ARG A 12 -6.16 -10.70 17.09
CA ARG A 12 -6.95 -10.43 15.88
C ARG A 12 -6.11 -10.36 14.61
N CYS A 13 -4.85 -9.96 14.72
CA CYS A 13 -3.98 -9.69 13.57
C CYS A 13 -2.55 -10.21 13.84
N PRO A 14 -1.81 -10.68 12.81
CA PRO A 14 -0.45 -11.18 12.97
C PRO A 14 0.55 -10.10 13.41
N ASP A 15 1.59 -10.49 14.14
CA ASP A 15 2.78 -9.64 14.36
C ASP A 15 3.56 -9.45 13.07
N LEU A 16 3.99 -8.21 12.81
CA LEU A 16 4.76 -7.84 11.62
C LEU A 16 6.28 -7.97 11.84
N ASN A 17 6.73 -8.41 13.02
CA ASN A 17 8.14 -8.65 13.28
C ASN A 17 8.77 -9.61 12.26
N GLY A 18 9.86 -9.15 11.64
CA GLY A 18 10.59 -9.91 10.63
C GLY A 18 9.88 -10.05 9.28
N ILE A 19 8.72 -9.42 9.07
CA ILE A 19 7.96 -9.61 7.82
C ILE A 19 8.69 -9.06 6.60
N GLY A 20 9.47 -8.00 6.78
CA GLY A 20 10.29 -7.39 5.72
C GLY A 20 11.46 -8.25 5.25
N ALA A 21 11.82 -9.29 6.00
CA ALA A 21 12.80 -10.31 5.58
C ALA A 21 12.16 -11.52 4.90
N LYS A 22 10.86 -11.75 5.13
CA LYS A 22 10.16 -12.96 4.67
C LYS A 22 9.43 -12.77 3.37
N LEU A 23 8.90 -11.56 3.13
CA LEU A 23 8.04 -11.27 1.99
C LEU A 23 8.75 -10.33 1.02
N ALA A 24 8.53 -10.57 -0.27
CA ALA A 24 8.99 -9.67 -1.32
C ALA A 24 8.25 -8.31 -1.21
N PRO A 25 8.92 -7.18 -1.50
CA PRO A 25 8.31 -5.85 -1.46
C PRO A 25 7.01 -5.75 -2.26
N GLU A 26 6.97 -6.37 -3.43
CA GLU A 26 5.83 -6.39 -4.34
C GLU A 26 4.64 -7.12 -3.71
N PHE A 27 4.91 -8.23 -3.01
CA PHE A 27 3.88 -8.96 -2.30
C PHE A 27 3.34 -8.19 -1.09
N ILE A 28 4.20 -7.45 -0.37
CA ILE A 28 3.74 -6.56 0.71
C ILE A 28 2.87 -5.44 0.13
N TYR A 29 3.27 -4.85 -0.99
CA TYR A 29 2.48 -3.81 -1.69
C TYR A 29 1.11 -4.35 -2.13
N GLU A 30 1.07 -5.51 -2.76
CA GLU A 30 -0.16 -6.18 -3.14
C GLU A 30 -1.03 -6.53 -1.93
N SER A 31 -0.43 -6.99 -0.83
CA SER A 31 -1.17 -7.29 0.41
C SER A 31 -1.82 -6.03 1.04
N LEU A 32 -1.26 -4.84 0.81
CA LEU A 32 -1.80 -3.57 1.30
C LEU A 32 -2.86 -2.98 0.36
N THR A 33 -2.77 -3.24 -0.94
CA THR A 33 -3.66 -2.64 -1.96
C THR A 33 -4.73 -3.60 -2.47
N GLN A 34 -4.53 -4.90 -2.29
CA GLN A 34 -5.43 -6.00 -2.65
C GLN A 34 -5.49 -7.06 -1.52
N PRO A 35 -5.88 -6.66 -0.31
CA PRO A 35 -5.76 -7.50 0.89
C PRO A 35 -6.61 -8.79 0.88
N GLN A 36 -7.53 -8.97 -0.07
CA GLN A 36 -8.34 -10.16 -0.26
C GLN A 36 -7.91 -11.04 -1.45
N ALA A 37 -6.80 -10.70 -2.12
CA ALA A 37 -6.27 -11.51 -3.23
C ALA A 37 -5.76 -12.89 -2.77
N TYR A 38 -5.35 -13.01 -1.50
CA TYR A 38 -4.82 -14.24 -0.92
C TYR A 38 -5.42 -14.52 0.46
N ILE A 39 -5.46 -15.80 0.82
CA ILE A 39 -5.75 -16.23 2.19
C ILE A 39 -4.42 -16.35 2.93
N TYR A 40 -4.24 -15.57 4.00
CA TYR A 40 -3.04 -15.62 4.82
C TYR A 40 -3.18 -16.69 5.92
N LEU A 41 -2.26 -17.64 5.91
CA LEU A 41 -2.11 -18.66 6.94
C LEU A 41 -0.78 -18.45 7.66
N ASP A 42 -0.81 -18.44 8.99
CA ASP A 42 0.40 -18.29 9.80
C ASP A 42 1.01 -19.65 10.12
N PHE A 43 2.25 -19.84 9.68
CA PHE A 43 3.06 -21.04 9.86
C PHE A 43 4.21 -20.84 10.86
N ARG A 44 4.25 -19.72 11.60
CA ARG A 44 5.33 -19.42 12.55
C ARG A 44 5.26 -20.23 13.84
N HIS A 45 4.23 -21.04 14.00
CA HIS A 45 4.02 -21.94 15.12
C HIS A 45 3.85 -23.39 14.63
N GLU A 46 4.10 -24.34 15.53
CA GLU A 46 3.91 -25.76 15.23
C GLU A 46 2.42 -26.10 15.07
N GLY A 47 2.13 -27.11 14.24
CA GLY A 47 0.78 -27.65 14.05
C GLY A 47 -0.01 -27.04 12.89
N ILE A 48 -1.34 -26.98 13.04
CA ILE A 48 -2.25 -26.46 12.02
C ILE A 48 -2.01 -24.96 11.87
N PRO A 49 -1.86 -24.43 10.64
CA PRO A 49 -1.65 -23.01 10.41
C PRO A 49 -2.79 -22.17 10.97
N LYS A 50 -2.47 -21.04 11.60
CA LYS A 50 -3.48 -20.19 12.22
C LYS A 50 -4.06 -19.23 11.20
N GLU A 51 -5.37 -19.09 11.25
CA GLU A 51 -6.12 -18.03 10.58
C GLU A 51 -6.36 -16.88 11.54
N TYR A 52 -6.31 -15.66 11.02
CA TYR A 52 -6.64 -14.45 11.76
C TYR A 52 -8.04 -13.96 11.37
N PRO A 53 -8.89 -13.62 12.35
CA PRO A 53 -10.28 -13.25 12.06
C PRO A 53 -10.42 -11.86 11.43
N ALA A 54 -9.41 -10.99 11.57
CA ALA A 54 -9.43 -9.66 10.97
C ALA A 54 -8.97 -9.72 9.52
N GLN A 55 -9.78 -9.15 8.62
CA GLN A 55 -9.37 -8.91 7.25
C GLN A 55 -8.71 -7.53 7.15
N THR A 56 -7.58 -7.46 6.47
CA THR A 56 -6.91 -6.19 6.19
C THR A 56 -7.79 -5.34 5.26
N PRO A 57 -8.07 -4.07 5.58
CA PRO A 57 -8.79 -3.18 4.67
C PRO A 57 -7.87 -2.71 3.53
N HIS A 58 -8.45 -2.22 2.43
CA HIS A 58 -7.68 -1.49 1.43
C HIS A 58 -7.01 -0.27 2.09
N ILE A 59 -5.69 -0.19 1.98
CA ILE A 59 -4.90 0.83 2.69
C ILE A 59 -4.78 2.10 1.82
N ASP A 60 -4.90 1.94 0.50
CA ASP A 60 -4.82 2.98 -0.53
C ASP A 60 -6.18 3.65 -0.85
N GLN A 61 -7.24 3.26 -0.15
CA GLN A 61 -8.60 3.78 -0.34
C GLN A 61 -9.14 4.43 0.93
N ASP A 62 -10.18 5.25 0.79
CA ASP A 62 -10.85 5.86 1.95
C ASP A 62 -11.36 4.79 2.92
N PRO A 63 -11.23 4.98 4.24
CA PRO A 63 -10.83 6.21 4.93
C PRO A 63 -9.32 6.32 5.25
N ILE A 64 -8.47 5.39 4.79
CA ILE A 64 -7.03 5.39 5.11
C ILE A 64 -6.25 6.20 4.06
N GLY A 65 -6.47 5.90 2.78
CA GLY A 65 -6.01 6.70 1.65
C GLY A 65 -4.51 6.92 1.55
N LEU A 66 -3.67 5.92 1.90
CA LEU A 66 -2.22 6.06 1.74
C LEU A 66 -1.84 6.18 0.26
N SER A 67 -0.98 7.14 -0.01
CA SER A 67 -0.32 7.25 -1.31
C SER A 67 0.68 6.13 -1.55
N LYS A 68 1.02 5.89 -2.83
CA LYS A 68 2.04 4.90 -3.22
C LYS A 68 3.39 5.15 -2.51
N GLN A 69 3.76 6.42 -2.32
CA GLN A 69 4.98 6.82 -1.61
C GLN A 69 4.94 6.45 -0.12
N GLU A 70 3.79 6.65 0.54
CA GLU A 70 3.59 6.28 1.94
C GLU A 70 3.61 4.76 2.11
N ILE A 71 2.99 4.01 1.19
CA ILE A 71 3.03 2.55 1.18
C ILE A 71 4.47 2.05 1.03
N TYR A 72 5.25 2.60 0.09
CA TYR A 72 6.66 2.25 -0.04
C TYR A 72 7.51 2.63 1.18
N SER A 73 7.16 3.73 1.86
CA SER A 73 7.80 4.11 3.12
C SER A 73 7.52 3.08 4.23
N VAL A 74 6.30 2.55 4.31
CA VAL A 74 5.94 1.46 5.24
C VAL A 74 6.73 0.19 4.90
N ILE A 75 6.85 -0.18 3.63
CA ILE A 75 7.61 -1.37 3.21
C ILE A 75 9.09 -1.22 3.59
N ALA A 76 9.71 -0.08 3.27
CA ALA A 76 11.09 0.21 3.65
C ALA A 76 11.30 0.16 5.18
N PHE A 77 10.33 0.68 5.93
CA PHE A 77 10.34 0.59 7.39
C PHE A 77 10.30 -0.86 7.89
N LEU A 78 9.42 -1.71 7.33
CA LEU A 78 9.34 -3.13 7.69
C LEU A 78 10.63 -3.89 7.36
N GLN A 79 11.28 -3.60 6.24
CA GLN A 79 12.60 -4.15 5.89
C GLN A 79 13.65 -3.74 6.93
N LYS A 80 13.72 -2.44 7.25
CA LYS A 80 14.64 -1.92 8.25
C LYS A 80 14.44 -2.55 9.63
N MET A 81 13.19 -2.71 10.06
CA MET A 81 12.85 -3.35 11.34
C MET A 81 13.16 -4.85 11.35
N SER A 82 13.22 -5.48 10.16
CA SER A 82 13.58 -6.89 10.00
C SER A 82 15.09 -7.11 9.86
N GLY A 83 15.89 -6.05 9.84
CA GLY A 83 17.35 -6.13 9.67
C GLY A 83 17.83 -6.26 8.22
N GLU A 84 16.92 -6.13 7.25
CA GLU A 84 17.23 -6.24 5.82
C GLU A 84 17.69 -4.90 5.21
N PRO A 85 18.50 -4.93 4.14
CA PRO A 85 18.74 -3.76 3.33
C PRO A 85 17.43 -3.27 2.70
N ILE A 86 17.24 -1.94 2.68
CA ILE A 86 16.07 -1.33 2.05
C ILE A 86 16.22 -1.50 0.53
N SER A 87 15.25 -2.16 -0.11
CA SER A 87 15.25 -2.40 -1.55
C SER A 87 14.47 -1.36 -2.35
N ILE A 88 13.59 -0.61 -1.68
CA ILE A 88 12.83 0.50 -2.27
C ILE A 88 13.78 1.64 -2.63
N LYS A 89 13.77 2.06 -3.89
CA LYS A 89 14.64 3.13 -4.40
C LYS A 89 13.91 4.46 -4.48
N VAL A 90 14.68 5.54 -4.61
CA VAL A 90 14.14 6.88 -4.79
C VAL A 90 13.35 6.97 -6.09
N GLU A 91 13.81 6.29 -7.14
CA GLU A 91 13.14 6.25 -8.44
C GLU A 91 11.74 5.65 -8.33
N ASP A 92 11.57 4.56 -7.57
CA ASP A 92 10.27 3.90 -7.34
C ASP A 92 9.24 4.86 -6.70
N ILE A 93 9.73 5.80 -5.88
CA ILE A 93 8.95 6.84 -5.22
C ILE A 93 8.69 8.01 -6.16
N MET A 94 9.68 8.43 -6.96
CA MET A 94 9.58 9.60 -7.83
C MET A 94 8.72 9.35 -9.07
N GLU A 95 8.74 8.15 -9.64
CA GLU A 95 7.90 7.79 -10.80
C GLU A 95 6.41 7.96 -10.48
N SER A 96 6.02 7.68 -9.23
CA SER A 96 4.66 7.90 -8.73
C SER A 96 4.26 9.40 -8.60
N ALA A 97 5.22 10.29 -8.39
CA ALA A 97 4.98 11.74 -8.37
C ALA A 97 4.74 12.29 -9.79
N GLN A 98 5.36 11.70 -10.80
CA GLN A 98 5.12 12.06 -12.20
C GLN A 98 3.81 11.48 -12.74
N GLU A 99 3.41 10.27 -12.34
CA GLU A 99 2.09 9.72 -12.68
C GLU A 99 0.94 10.57 -12.12
N THR A 100 1.05 10.97 -10.85
CA THR A 100 0.06 11.86 -10.21
C THR A 100 0.05 13.26 -10.83
N ALA A 101 1.21 13.86 -11.11
CA ALA A 101 1.32 15.14 -11.80
C ALA A 101 0.75 15.10 -13.22
N ASN A 102 0.99 14.02 -13.97
CA ASN A 102 0.46 13.84 -15.32
C ASN A 102 -1.06 13.63 -15.30
N SER A 103 -1.59 12.85 -14.36
CA SER A 103 -3.04 12.67 -14.18
C SER A 103 -3.76 14.00 -13.91
N LEU A 104 -3.21 14.83 -13.01
CA LEU A 104 -3.75 16.17 -12.71
C LEU A 104 -3.68 17.12 -13.91
N LYS A 105 -2.64 17.01 -14.74
CA LYS A 105 -2.50 17.79 -15.98
C LYS A 105 -3.50 17.36 -17.05
N VAL A 106 -3.78 16.07 -17.18
CA VAL A 106 -4.80 15.55 -18.11
C VAL A 106 -6.22 15.93 -17.65
N ALA A 107 -6.50 15.86 -16.35
CA ALA A 107 -7.79 16.26 -15.78
C ALA A 107 -8.07 17.77 -15.93
N SER A 108 -7.06 18.62 -15.76
CA SER A 108 -7.22 20.07 -15.96
C SER A 108 -7.38 20.47 -17.43
N VAL A 109 -6.67 19.82 -18.35
CA VAL A 109 -6.80 20.06 -19.80
C VAL A 109 -8.18 19.63 -20.31
N SER A 110 -8.72 18.50 -19.85
CA SER A 110 -10.06 18.04 -20.25
C SER A 110 -11.21 18.91 -19.72
N SER A 111 -11.02 19.56 -18.57
CA SER A 111 -11.97 20.55 -18.04
C SER A 111 -11.96 21.86 -18.87
N GLY A 112 -10.78 22.32 -19.28
CA GLY A 112 -10.63 23.51 -20.13
C GLY A 112 -11.25 23.38 -21.52
N LEU A 113 -11.13 22.20 -22.16
CA LEU A 113 -11.75 21.95 -23.46
C LEU A 113 -13.29 21.98 -23.41
N LYS A 114 -13.91 21.45 -22.34
CA LYS A 114 -15.38 21.49 -22.19
C LYS A 114 -15.89 22.93 -22.08
N SER A 115 -15.20 23.77 -21.30
CA SER A 115 -15.54 25.19 -21.13
C SER A 115 -15.43 25.99 -22.44
N GLN A 116 -14.42 25.73 -23.27
CA GLN A 116 -14.29 26.39 -24.57
C GLN A 116 -15.33 25.93 -25.59
N MET A 117 -15.72 24.65 -25.57
CA MET A 117 -16.74 24.13 -26.48
C MET A 117 -18.16 24.59 -26.13
N GLN A 118 -18.48 24.80 -24.85
CA GLN A 118 -19.76 25.36 -24.43
C GLN A 118 -19.93 26.83 -24.82
N ASN A 119 -18.87 27.64 -24.72
CA ASN A 119 -18.91 29.05 -25.14
C ASN A 119 -19.03 29.26 -26.66
N LEU A 120 -18.71 28.25 -27.46
CA LEU A 120 -18.82 28.31 -28.92
C LEU A 120 -20.20 27.86 -29.44
N ALA A 121 -20.99 27.18 -28.61
CA ALA A 121 -22.36 26.75 -28.94
C ALA A 121 -23.43 27.80 -28.56
N ASP A 122 -23.08 28.79 -27.73
CA ASP A 122 -23.96 29.85 -27.24
C ASP A 122 -23.79 31.20 -28.00
N ARG A 123 -23.17 31.19 -29.19
CA ARG A 123 -23.03 32.34 -30.09
C ARG A 123 -23.62 32.04 -31.45
#